data_AF-A0A7S4QB62-F1
#
_entry.id   AF-A0A7S4QB62-F1
#
_cell.length_a   1.000
_cell.length_b   1.000
_cell.length_c   1.000
_cell.angle_alpha   90.00
_cell.angle_beta   90.00
_cell.angle_gamma   90.00
#
_symmetry.space_group_name_H-M   'P 1'
#
loop_
_entity.id
_entity.type
_entity.pdbx_description
1 polymer ?
#
loop_
_entity_poly.entity_id
_entity_poly.type
_entity_poly.pdbx_seq_one_letter_code
_entity_poly.pdbx_strand_id
1 'polypeptide(L)'
;MLDSDASSTSLQLTAANVFLKYGMTREALQCVHLGTTMEHLAVALQIYLRIDRIDLARQQLELLRQADEDAVLTQLGGVYVSIASGRSTVHDAIHHLNSLSEQYGQSPVLLNIAAVAHMTAGNMDRADDALNEARTEHGCDDDADTLVNTVVCYQHMGKELKDIEPFLLKLKSVHPNHAFVQGLVRVEGAFEREAQKYAVKA
;
A
#
# COMPACT_ATOMS: atom_id res chain seq x y z
N MET A 1 -31.95 8.68 -23.23
CA MET A 1 -30.91 7.92 -23.95
C MET A 1 -29.60 8.55 -23.50
N LEU A 2 -28.88 7.88 -22.59
CA LEU A 2 -27.74 8.28 -21.73
C LEU A 2 -28.06 7.72 -20.32
N ASP A 3 -27.09 7.04 -19.68
CA ASP A 3 -27.08 6.49 -18.29
C ASP A 3 -27.12 4.95 -18.06
N SER A 4 -27.08 4.09 -19.08
CA SER A 4 -26.94 2.63 -18.84
C SER A 4 -25.50 2.12 -18.72
N ASP A 5 -24.52 2.78 -19.36
CA ASP A 5 -23.13 2.28 -19.35
C ASP A 5 -22.32 2.77 -18.15
N ALA A 6 -22.52 4.01 -17.69
CA ALA A 6 -21.83 4.57 -16.52
C ALA A 6 -22.21 3.87 -15.20
N SER A 7 -23.46 3.41 -15.09
CA SER A 7 -23.91 2.59 -13.96
C SER A 7 -23.27 1.20 -13.95
N SER A 8 -22.96 0.65 -15.12
CA SER A 8 -22.24 -0.63 -15.24
C SER A 8 -20.77 -0.50 -14.79
N THR A 9 -20.09 0.55 -15.24
CA THR A 9 -18.68 0.86 -14.90
C THR A 9 -18.48 1.07 -13.39
N SER A 10 -19.29 1.94 -12.78
CA SER A 10 -19.21 2.20 -11.33
C SER A 10 -19.59 0.98 -10.49
N LEU A 11 -20.57 0.19 -10.94
CA LEU A 11 -20.94 -1.08 -10.31
C LEU A 11 -19.80 -2.10 -10.37
N GLN A 12 -19.14 -2.24 -11.53
CA GLN A 12 -17.99 -3.13 -11.72
C GLN A 12 -16.83 -2.77 -10.79
N LEU A 13 -16.49 -1.48 -10.70
CA LEU A 13 -15.45 -1.00 -9.78
C LEU A 13 -15.83 -1.23 -8.31
N THR A 14 -17.10 -0.99 -7.95
CA THR A 14 -17.57 -1.22 -6.59
C THR A 14 -17.52 -2.71 -6.24
N ALA A 15 -17.99 -3.58 -7.14
CA ALA A 15 -17.92 -5.02 -6.97
C ALA A 15 -16.48 -5.52 -6.82
N ALA A 16 -15.56 -5.01 -7.65
CA ALA A 16 -14.14 -5.34 -7.57
C ALA A 16 -13.52 -4.97 -6.22
N ASN A 17 -13.81 -3.77 -5.70
CA ASN A 17 -13.35 -3.34 -4.39
C ASN A 17 -13.91 -4.21 -3.25
N VAL A 18 -15.18 -4.63 -3.35
CA VAL A 18 -15.77 -5.58 -2.39
C VAL A 18 -15.03 -6.92 -2.44
N PHE A 19 -14.82 -7.48 -3.63
CA PHE A 19 -14.08 -8.74 -3.77
C PHE A 19 -12.64 -8.64 -3.24
N LEU A 20 -11.95 -7.52 -3.48
CA LEU A 20 -10.61 -7.28 -2.95
C LEU A 20 -10.58 -7.25 -1.42
N LYS A 21 -11.60 -6.65 -0.79
CA LYS A 21 -11.72 -6.62 0.67
C LYS A 21 -11.86 -8.02 1.29
N TYR A 22 -12.51 -8.95 0.58
CA TYR A 22 -12.64 -10.34 1.00
C TYR A 22 -11.49 -11.25 0.53
N GLY A 23 -10.46 -10.70 -0.11
CA GLY A 23 -9.30 -11.46 -0.61
C GLY A 23 -9.58 -12.29 -1.87
N MET A 24 -10.72 -12.07 -2.52
CA MET A 24 -11.12 -12.74 -3.77
C MET A 24 -10.54 -12.01 -4.99
N THR A 25 -9.22 -12.12 -5.16
CA THR A 25 -8.47 -11.36 -6.19
C THR A 25 -8.80 -11.80 -7.61
N ARG A 26 -9.18 -13.06 -7.84
CA ARG A 26 -9.49 -13.58 -9.18
C ARG A 26 -10.82 -13.03 -9.69
N GLU A 27 -11.82 -13.01 -8.82
CA GLU A 27 -13.16 -12.50 -9.08
C GLU A 27 -13.12 -10.98 -9.27
N ALA A 28 -12.34 -10.27 -8.44
CA ALA A 28 -12.08 -8.85 -8.64
C ALA A 28 -11.48 -8.56 -10.02
N LEU A 29 -10.49 -9.36 -10.46
CA LEU A 29 -9.88 -9.17 -11.78
C LEU A 29 -10.88 -9.43 -12.91
N GLN A 30 -11.74 -10.44 -12.78
CA GLN A 30 -12.77 -10.73 -13.80
C GLN A 30 -13.76 -9.57 -13.98
N CYS A 31 -14.12 -8.88 -12.89
CA CYS A 31 -14.99 -7.71 -12.96
C CYS A 31 -14.32 -6.53 -13.69
N VAL A 32 -13.00 -6.38 -13.54
CA VAL A 32 -12.28 -5.18 -13.99
C VAL A 32 -11.64 -5.35 -15.36
N HIS A 33 -11.27 -6.58 -15.73
CA HIS A 33 -10.50 -6.86 -16.96
C HIS A 33 -11.21 -6.46 -18.26
N LEU A 34 -12.55 -6.43 -18.26
CA LEU A 34 -13.35 -6.03 -19.41
C LEU A 34 -13.57 -4.52 -19.51
N GLY A 35 -13.30 -3.78 -18.43
CA GLY A 35 -13.47 -2.33 -18.42
C GLY A 35 -12.28 -1.62 -19.07
N THR A 36 -12.58 -0.61 -19.87
CA THR A 36 -11.57 0.17 -20.61
C THR A 36 -11.35 1.58 -20.02
N THR A 37 -11.96 1.91 -18.88
CA THR A 37 -11.75 3.23 -18.26
C THR A 37 -10.42 3.28 -17.50
N MET A 38 -9.91 4.48 -17.25
CA MET A 38 -8.66 4.64 -16.51
C MET A 38 -8.72 4.05 -15.10
N GLU A 39 -9.86 4.16 -14.41
CA GLU A 39 -10.01 3.54 -13.09
C GLU A 39 -9.96 2.01 -13.17
N HIS A 40 -10.51 1.41 -14.23
CA HIS A 40 -10.42 -0.03 -14.45
C HIS A 40 -8.97 -0.47 -14.64
N LEU A 41 -8.22 0.21 -15.49
CA LEU A 41 -6.80 -0.08 -15.71
C LEU A 41 -5.98 0.10 -14.43
N ALA A 42 -6.26 1.16 -13.64
CA ALA A 42 -5.59 1.41 -12.36
C ALA A 42 -5.89 0.33 -11.31
N VAL A 43 -7.16 -0.09 -11.17
CA VAL A 43 -7.53 -1.19 -10.25
C VAL A 43 -6.91 -2.51 -10.72
N ALA A 44 -6.91 -2.80 -12.02
CA ALA A 44 -6.24 -3.98 -12.57
C ALA A 44 -4.74 -3.98 -12.25
N LEU A 45 -4.05 -2.85 -12.43
CA LEU A 45 -2.64 -2.68 -12.04
C LEU A 45 -2.44 -2.98 -10.55
N GLN A 46 -3.29 -2.45 -9.68
CA GLN A 46 -3.23 -2.72 -8.24
C GLN A 46 -3.40 -4.21 -7.92
N ILE A 47 -4.33 -4.89 -8.60
CA ILE A 47 -4.53 -6.34 -8.45
C ILE A 47 -3.30 -7.12 -8.91
N TYR A 48 -2.70 -6.74 -10.04
CA TYR A 48 -1.49 -7.41 -10.55
C TYR A 48 -0.30 -7.28 -9.59
N LEU A 49 -0.13 -6.11 -8.97
CA LEU A 49 0.86 -5.92 -7.90
C LEU A 49 0.53 -6.79 -6.67
N ARG A 50 -0.76 -6.91 -6.32
CA ARG A 50 -1.20 -7.72 -5.17
C ARG A 50 -0.95 -9.23 -5.35
N ILE A 51 -0.96 -9.72 -6.59
CA ILE A 51 -0.63 -11.12 -6.91
C ILE A 51 0.84 -11.34 -7.27
N ASP A 52 1.70 -10.34 -7.00
CA ASP A 52 3.15 -10.38 -7.24
C ASP A 52 3.52 -10.61 -8.73
N ARG A 53 2.70 -10.10 -9.66
CA ARG A 53 2.95 -10.15 -11.11
C ARG A 53 3.30 -8.78 -11.65
N ILE A 54 4.52 -8.33 -11.33
CA ILE A 54 5.07 -7.03 -11.77
C ILE A 54 5.09 -6.91 -13.30
N ASP A 55 5.32 -8.02 -14.02
CA ASP A 55 5.32 -8.02 -15.50
C ASP A 55 3.98 -7.54 -16.07
N LEU A 56 2.87 -8.04 -15.52
CA LEU A 56 1.53 -7.67 -15.96
C LEU A 56 1.16 -6.26 -15.49
N ALA A 57 1.61 -5.86 -14.30
CA ALA A 57 1.44 -4.49 -13.80
C ALA A 57 2.14 -3.47 -14.72
N ARG A 58 3.34 -3.78 -15.23
CA ARG A 58 4.04 -2.94 -16.21
C ARG A 58 3.28 -2.84 -17.53
N GLN A 59 2.70 -3.93 -18.02
CA GLN A 59 1.86 -3.89 -19.23
C GLN A 59 0.63 -3.00 -19.04
N GLN A 60 -0.02 -3.07 -17.88
CA GLN A 60 -1.14 -2.17 -17.57
C GLN A 60 -0.71 -0.71 -17.43
N LEU A 61 0.47 -0.45 -16.87
CA LEU A 61 1.01 0.89 -16.78
C LEU A 61 1.25 1.52 -18.17
N GLU A 62 1.73 0.73 -19.14
CA GLU A 62 1.89 1.22 -20.52
C GLU A 62 0.54 1.54 -21.17
N LEU A 63 -0.51 0.77 -20.88
CA LEU A 63 -1.87 1.09 -21.34
C LEU A 63 -2.40 2.38 -20.70
N LEU A 64 -2.13 2.60 -19.40
CA LEU A 64 -2.47 3.84 -18.71
C LEU A 64 -1.75 5.04 -19.33
N ARG A 65 -0.45 4.91 -19.63
CA ARG A 65 0.35 5.95 -20.32
C ARG A 65 -0.17 6.26 -21.71
N GLN A 66 -0.60 5.25 -22.46
CA GLN A 66 -1.21 5.44 -23.77
C GLN A 66 -2.56 6.17 -23.69
N ALA A 67 -3.31 5.98 -22.60
CA ALA A 67 -4.57 6.66 -22.39
C ALA A 67 -4.34 8.13 -21.98
N ASP A 68 -3.55 8.37 -20.94
CA ASP A 68 -3.19 9.69 -20.44
C ASP A 68 -1.92 9.60 -19.56
N GLU A 69 -0.81 10.15 -20.04
CA GLU A 69 0.46 10.16 -19.31
C GLU A 69 0.47 11.17 -18.15
N ASP A 70 -0.25 12.29 -18.30
CA ASP A 70 -0.31 13.39 -17.33
C ASP A 70 -1.33 13.14 -16.22
N ALA A 71 -2.20 12.13 -16.39
CA ALA A 71 -3.16 11.72 -15.37
C ALA A 71 -2.45 11.30 -14.07
N VAL A 72 -2.97 11.80 -12.94
CA VAL A 72 -2.50 11.44 -11.59
C VAL A 72 -2.55 9.93 -11.35
N LEU A 73 -3.54 9.22 -11.91
CA LEU A 73 -3.65 7.76 -11.83
C LEU A 73 -2.46 7.05 -12.48
N THR A 74 -2.01 7.53 -13.64
CA THR A 74 -0.85 7.00 -14.36
C THR A 74 0.44 7.28 -13.58
N GLN A 75 0.59 8.49 -13.05
CA GLN A 75 1.74 8.87 -12.23
C GLN A 75 1.83 8.00 -10.96
N LEU A 76 0.73 7.83 -10.23
CA LEU A 76 0.67 6.96 -9.04
C LEU A 76 0.89 5.48 -9.38
N GLY A 77 0.32 4.99 -10.49
CA GLY A 77 0.57 3.64 -10.99
C GLY A 77 2.05 3.39 -11.26
N GLY A 78 2.74 4.38 -11.85
CA GLY A 78 4.18 4.38 -12.05
C GLY A 78 4.97 4.30 -10.75
N VAL A 79 4.60 5.11 -9.76
CA VAL A 79 5.21 5.09 -8.41
C VAL A 79 5.08 3.70 -7.79
N TYR A 80 3.89 3.08 -7.79
CA TYR A 80 3.69 1.75 -7.20
C TYR A 80 4.50 0.66 -7.90
N VAL A 81 4.55 0.68 -9.25
CA VAL A 81 5.36 -0.28 -10.01
C VAL A 81 6.85 -0.08 -9.74
N SER A 82 7.32 1.17 -9.61
CA SER A 82 8.70 1.49 -9.30
C SER A 82 9.11 1.07 -7.89
N ILE A 83 8.23 1.25 -6.89
CA ILE A 83 8.44 0.77 -5.52
C ILE A 83 8.49 -0.78 -5.51
N ALA A 84 7.54 -1.43 -6.19
CA ALA A 84 7.49 -2.90 -6.27
C ALA A 84 8.69 -3.49 -7.03
N SER A 85 9.25 -2.77 -8.01
CA SER A 85 10.45 -3.17 -8.74
C SER A 85 11.73 -3.06 -7.89
N GLY A 86 11.68 -2.38 -6.74
CA GLY A 86 12.77 -2.28 -5.78
C GLY A 86 13.71 -1.08 -5.97
N ARG A 87 14.92 -1.20 -5.43
CA ARG A 87 15.86 -0.08 -5.22
C ARG A 87 16.34 0.64 -6.48
N SER A 88 16.31 0.01 -7.65
CA SER A 88 16.82 0.61 -8.89
C SER A 88 15.98 1.79 -9.39
N THR A 89 14.66 1.75 -9.16
CA THR A 89 13.69 2.70 -9.73
C THR A 89 13.04 3.58 -8.67
N VAL A 90 13.42 3.41 -7.40
CA VAL A 90 12.78 4.10 -6.28
C VAL A 90 13.08 5.60 -6.26
N HIS A 91 14.23 6.03 -6.78
CA HIS A 91 14.58 7.45 -6.82
C HIS A 91 13.65 8.23 -7.76
N ASP A 92 13.33 7.65 -8.92
CA ASP A 92 12.39 8.22 -9.87
C ASP A 92 10.97 8.30 -9.26
N ALA A 93 10.58 7.27 -8.50
CA ALA A 93 9.31 7.27 -7.78
C ALA A 93 9.23 8.41 -6.74
N ILE A 94 10.32 8.68 -6.01
CA ILE A 94 10.40 9.79 -5.05
C ILE A 94 10.27 11.13 -5.76
N HIS A 95 10.93 11.32 -6.90
CA HIS A 95 10.80 12.55 -7.68
C HIS A 95 9.37 12.80 -8.13
N HIS A 96 8.70 11.77 -8.66
CA HIS A 96 7.30 11.88 -9.07
C HIS A 96 6.36 12.18 -7.89
N LEU A 97 6.59 11.56 -6.73
CA LEU A 97 5.83 11.84 -5.50
C LEU A 97 6.02 13.27 -5.01
N ASN A 98 7.23 13.80 -5.07
CA ASN A 98 7.52 15.18 -4.68
C ASN A 98 6.82 16.16 -5.62
N SER A 99 6.88 15.93 -6.93
CA SER A 99 6.16 16.75 -7.90
C SER A 99 4.64 16.72 -7.68
N LEU A 100 4.07 15.55 -7.38
CA LEU A 100 2.65 15.44 -7.01
C LEU A 100 2.31 16.20 -5.73
N SER A 101 3.18 16.12 -4.72
CA SER A 101 3.00 16.81 -3.44
C SER A 101 3.10 18.33 -3.58
N GLU A 102 3.98 18.84 -4.46
CA GLU A 102 4.09 20.26 -4.76
C GLU A 102 2.86 20.79 -5.53
N GLN A 103 2.31 19.99 -6.44
CA GLN A 103 1.18 20.40 -7.28
C GLN A 103 -0.17 20.38 -6.54
N TYR A 104 -0.42 19.33 -5.75
CA TYR A 104 -1.73 19.08 -5.14
C TYR A 104 -1.74 19.29 -3.63
N GLY A 105 -0.60 19.58 -3.03
CA GLY A 105 -0.41 19.64 -1.58
C GLY A 105 -0.13 18.26 -0.99
N GLN A 106 0.37 18.28 0.24
CA GLN A 106 0.63 17.05 0.97
C GLN A 106 -0.67 16.43 1.48
N SER A 107 -0.77 15.11 1.32
CA SER A 107 -1.85 14.28 1.82
C SER A 107 -1.23 13.15 2.64
N PRO A 108 -1.90 12.68 3.71
CA PRO A 108 -1.39 11.56 4.51
C PRO A 108 -1.12 10.31 3.66
N VAL A 109 -1.89 10.09 2.59
CA VAL A 109 -1.66 8.98 1.66
C VAL A 109 -0.35 9.17 0.88
N LEU A 110 -0.08 10.38 0.38
CA LEU A 110 1.15 10.67 -0.35
C LEU A 110 2.37 10.57 0.56
N LEU A 111 2.29 11.09 1.79
CA LEU A 111 3.35 11.00 2.78
C LEU A 111 3.66 9.56 3.17
N ASN A 112 2.64 8.71 3.32
CA ASN A 112 2.83 7.28 3.55
C ASN A 112 3.53 6.58 2.39
N ILE A 113 3.14 6.86 1.15
CA ILE A 113 3.79 6.28 -0.03
C ILE A 113 5.24 6.77 -0.14
N ALA A 114 5.48 8.06 0.15
CA ALA A 114 6.82 8.64 0.18
C ALA A 114 7.70 8.00 1.26
N ALA A 115 7.16 7.75 2.46
CA ALA A 115 7.86 7.03 3.51
C ALA A 115 8.25 5.61 3.08
N VAL A 116 7.34 4.87 2.42
CA VAL A 116 7.64 3.53 1.88
C VAL A 116 8.71 3.59 0.80
N ALA A 117 8.67 4.59 -0.08
CA ALA A 117 9.70 4.80 -1.09
C ALA A 117 11.07 5.11 -0.45
N HIS A 118 11.11 5.96 0.57
CA HIS A 118 12.34 6.28 1.31
C HIS A 118 12.89 5.08 2.09
N MET A 119 12.03 4.28 2.73
CA MET A 119 12.43 3.03 3.37
C MET A 119 13.03 2.04 2.35
N THR A 120 12.42 1.93 1.18
CA THR A 120 12.92 1.07 0.08
C THR A 120 14.28 1.57 -0.43
N ALA A 121 14.47 2.88 -0.53
CA ALA A 121 15.76 3.51 -0.87
C ALA A 121 16.85 3.32 0.20
N GLY A 122 16.47 2.95 1.43
CA GLY A 122 17.37 2.82 2.58
C GLY A 122 17.55 4.10 3.39
N ASN A 123 16.79 5.16 3.09
CA ASN A 123 16.86 6.45 3.78
C ASN A 123 15.81 6.48 4.91
N MET A 124 16.12 5.83 6.03
CA MET A 124 15.18 5.69 7.15
C MET A 124 14.89 7.01 7.86
N ASP A 125 15.87 7.92 7.94
CA ASP A 125 15.69 9.22 8.60
C ASP A 125 14.60 10.07 7.91
N ARG A 126 14.65 10.14 6.58
CA ARG A 126 13.63 10.84 5.78
C ARG A 126 12.26 10.17 5.84
N ALA A 127 12.22 8.86 6.03
CA ALA A 127 10.96 8.14 6.22
C ALA A 127 10.34 8.47 7.58
N ASP A 128 11.13 8.56 8.65
CA ASP A 128 10.65 8.99 9.98
C ASP A 128 10.11 10.44 9.93
N ASP A 129 10.81 11.34 9.26
CA ASP A 129 10.36 12.73 9.08
C ASP A 129 9.00 12.80 8.37
N ALA A 130 8.84 12.11 7.23
CA ALA A 130 7.58 12.08 6.47
C ALA A 130 6.42 11.47 7.27
N LEU A 131 6.69 10.44 8.08
CA LEU A 131 5.68 9.82 8.94
C LEU A 131 5.30 10.72 10.12
N ASN A 132 6.25 11.46 10.68
CA ASN A 132 5.97 12.43 11.74
C ASN A 132 5.19 13.63 11.21
N GLU A 133 5.46 14.08 10.00
CA GLU A 133 4.67 15.10 9.29
C GLU A 133 3.23 14.61 9.08
N ALA A 134 3.05 13.36 8.60
CA ALA A 134 1.72 12.77 8.41
C ALA A 134 0.91 12.69 9.73
N ARG A 135 1.57 12.42 10.84
CA ARG A 135 0.93 12.34 12.16
C ARG A 135 0.62 13.70 12.76
N THR A 136 1.56 14.64 12.65
CA THR A 136 1.48 15.95 13.33
C THR A 136 0.59 16.92 12.56
N GLU A 137 0.73 16.99 11.23
CA GLU A 137 0.03 17.97 10.41
C GLU A 137 -1.39 17.54 10.06
N HIS A 138 -1.60 16.24 9.82
CA HIS A 138 -2.92 15.72 9.42
C HIS A 138 -3.69 15.05 10.57
N GLY A 139 -3.10 14.96 11.78
CA GLY A 139 -3.75 14.33 12.93
C GLY A 139 -4.08 12.86 12.73
N CYS A 140 -3.39 12.18 11.80
CA CYS A 140 -3.61 10.80 11.40
C CYS A 140 -2.97 9.78 12.36
N ASP A 141 -2.92 10.07 13.66
CA ASP A 141 -2.35 9.17 14.68
C ASP A 141 -3.11 7.82 14.79
N ASP A 142 -4.32 7.73 14.24
CA ASP A 142 -5.15 6.52 14.19
C ASP A 142 -5.14 5.81 12.83
N ASP A 143 -4.40 6.32 11.84
CA ASP A 143 -4.36 5.72 10.50
C ASP A 143 -3.51 4.44 10.50
N ALA A 144 -4.06 3.37 9.92
CA ALA A 144 -3.46 2.04 9.97
C ALA A 144 -2.13 1.98 9.20
N ASP A 145 -2.08 2.62 8.03
CA ASP A 145 -0.91 2.59 7.15
C ASP A 145 0.26 3.36 7.78
N THR A 146 -0.03 4.54 8.35
CA THR A 146 0.95 5.36 9.07
C THR A 146 1.57 4.60 10.24
N LEU A 147 0.73 3.98 11.10
CA LEU A 147 1.20 3.21 12.26
C LEU A 147 2.06 2.01 11.84
N VAL A 148 1.66 1.27 10.80
CA VAL A 148 2.42 0.12 10.30
C VAL A 148 3.77 0.58 9.74
N ASN A 149 3.79 1.66 8.96
CA ASN A 149 5.02 2.20 8.39
C ASN A 149 5.98 2.71 9.47
N THR A 150 5.48 3.35 10.54
CA THR A 150 6.31 3.77 11.68
C THR A 150 6.95 2.58 12.39
N VAL A 151 6.18 1.51 12.65
CA VAL A 151 6.71 0.28 13.27
C VAL A 151 7.85 -0.32 12.43
N VAL A 152 7.64 -0.43 11.12
CA VAL A 152 8.64 -0.98 10.19
C VAL A 152 9.89 -0.08 10.12
N CYS A 153 9.69 1.24 10.04
CA CYS A 153 10.80 2.19 10.03
C CYS A 153 11.66 2.09 11.30
N TYR A 154 11.03 2.02 12.49
CA TYR A 154 11.74 1.95 13.77
C TYR A 154 12.49 0.64 13.95
N GLN A 155 11.90 -0.46 13.45
CA GLN A 155 12.57 -1.75 13.41
C GLN A 155 13.83 -1.70 12.52
N HIS A 156 13.76 -1.02 11.37
CA HIS A 156 14.92 -0.84 10.48
C HIS A 156 16.00 0.09 11.05
N MET A 157 15.61 1.08 11.86
CA MET A 157 16.55 1.97 12.57
C MET A 157 17.20 1.30 13.80
N GLY A 158 16.70 0.14 14.23
CA GLY A 158 17.19 -0.55 15.43
C GLY A 158 16.81 0.15 16.74
N LYS A 159 15.70 0.90 16.77
CA LYS A 159 15.16 1.50 18.00
C LYS A 159 14.71 0.40 18.99
N GLU A 160 14.67 0.72 20.29
CA GLU A 160 14.28 -0.26 21.30
C GLU A 160 12.81 -0.69 21.14
N LEU A 161 12.49 -1.92 21.55
CA LEU A 161 11.12 -2.45 21.55
C LEU A 161 10.12 -1.56 22.30
N LYS A 162 10.59 -0.81 23.32
CA LYS A 162 9.78 0.13 24.09
C LYS A 162 9.21 1.27 23.25
N ASP A 163 9.92 1.67 22.20
CA ASP A 163 9.50 2.73 21.28
C ASP A 163 8.52 2.21 20.23
N ILE A 164 8.56 0.90 19.94
CA ILE A 164 7.74 0.23 18.91
C ILE A 164 6.41 -0.28 19.50
N GLU A 165 6.46 -0.83 20.71
CA GLU A 165 5.32 -1.38 21.44
C GLU A 165 4.09 -0.46 21.53
N PRO A 166 4.20 0.86 21.84
CA PRO A 166 3.04 1.73 21.89
C PRO A 166 2.29 1.81 20.55
N PHE A 167 3.01 1.87 19.42
CA PHE A 167 2.40 1.89 18.08
C PHE A 167 1.73 0.56 17.75
N LEU A 168 2.33 -0.56 18.13
CA LEU A 168 1.72 -1.89 17.95
C LEU A 168 0.44 -2.07 18.79
N LEU A 169 0.45 -1.62 20.04
CA LEU A 169 -0.72 -1.66 20.91
C LEU A 169 -1.84 -0.77 20.36
N LYS A 170 -1.49 0.43 19.90
CA LYS A 170 -2.42 1.35 19.25
C LYS A 170 -3.02 0.71 18.00
N LEU A 171 -2.21 0.13 17.12
CA LEU A 171 -2.67 -0.56 15.91
C LEU A 171 -3.61 -1.73 16.23
N LYS A 172 -3.27 -2.57 17.22
CA LYS A 172 -4.12 -3.69 17.69
C LYS A 172 -5.46 -3.19 18.24
N SER A 173 -5.48 -2.03 18.89
CA SER A 173 -6.69 -1.44 19.49
C SER A 173 -7.62 -0.79 18.45
N VAL A 174 -7.07 -0.06 17.49
CA VAL A 174 -7.85 0.73 16.52
C VAL A 174 -8.25 -0.13 15.31
N HIS A 175 -7.35 -0.99 14.82
CA HIS A 175 -7.56 -1.77 13.59
C HIS A 175 -7.25 -3.26 13.77
N PRO A 176 -8.04 -4.01 14.58
CA PRO A 176 -7.78 -5.43 14.84
C PRO A 176 -7.90 -6.31 13.58
N ASN A 177 -8.69 -5.87 12.59
CA ASN A 177 -8.89 -6.59 11.33
C ASN A 177 -7.88 -6.26 10.24
N HIS A 178 -6.88 -5.40 10.53
CA HIS A 178 -5.86 -5.05 9.55
C HIS A 178 -5.02 -6.28 9.17
N ALA A 179 -4.67 -6.41 7.89
CA ALA A 179 -3.93 -7.57 7.37
C ALA A 179 -2.59 -7.77 8.10
N PHE A 180 -1.94 -6.68 8.53
CA PHE A 180 -0.72 -6.73 9.31
C PHE A 180 -0.91 -7.37 10.69
N VAL A 181 -1.97 -6.98 11.42
CA VAL A 181 -2.26 -7.51 12.76
C VAL A 181 -2.63 -8.99 12.69
N GLN A 182 -3.46 -9.37 11.71
CA GLN A 182 -3.81 -10.78 11.48
C GLN A 182 -2.58 -11.62 11.11
N GLY A 183 -1.68 -11.06 10.28
CA GLY A 183 -0.40 -11.66 9.96
C GLY A 183 0.47 -11.88 11.19
N LEU A 184 0.58 -10.87 12.06
CA LEU A 184 1.34 -10.93 13.30
C LEU A 184 0.81 -12.05 14.22
N VAL A 185 -0.50 -12.07 14.50
CA VAL A 185 -1.14 -13.10 15.34
C VAL A 185 -0.92 -14.50 14.76
N ARG A 186 -0.97 -14.65 13.42
CA ARG A 186 -0.71 -15.93 12.76
C ARG A 186 0.73 -16.39 12.95
N VAL A 187 1.69 -15.48 12.85
CA VAL A 187 3.13 -15.77 13.05
C VAL A 187 3.42 -16.06 14.51
N GLU A 188 2.91 -15.26 15.45
CA GLU A 188 3.01 -15.48 16.90
C GLU A 188 2.48 -16.87 17.27
N GLY A 189 1.26 -17.21 16.83
CA GLY A 189 0.68 -18.53 17.11
C GLY A 189 1.40 -19.69 16.41
N ALA A 190 2.03 -19.46 15.24
CA ALA A 190 2.88 -20.47 14.61
C ALA A 190 4.17 -20.70 15.40
N PHE A 191 4.78 -19.62 15.88
CA PHE A 191 5.98 -19.67 16.70
C PHE A 191 5.73 -20.38 18.03
N GLU A 192 4.64 -20.08 18.73
CA GLU A 192 4.26 -20.76 19.97
C GLU A 192 4.05 -22.27 19.77
N ARG A 193 3.39 -22.67 18.68
CA ARG A 193 3.20 -24.09 18.33
C ARG A 193 4.51 -24.82 18.09
N GLU A 194 5.48 -24.18 17.44
CA GLU A 194 6.80 -24.78 17.24
C GLU A 194 7.62 -24.77 18.54
N ALA A 195 7.58 -23.68 19.31
CA ALA A 195 8.26 -23.58 20.60
C ALA A 195 7.82 -24.68 21.58
N GLN A 196 6.54 -25.04 21.59
CA GLN A 196 6.01 -26.15 22.39
C GLN A 196 6.62 -27.51 22.03
N LYS A 197 7.01 -27.74 20.77
CA LYS A 197 7.64 -29.01 20.36
C LYS A 197 9.07 -29.15 20.87
N TYR A 198 9.77 -28.03 21.02
CA TYR A 198 11.15 -27.97 21.49
C TYR A 198 11.26 -27.61 22.98
N ALA A 199 10.12 -27.40 23.66
CA ALA A 199 10.10 -27.18 25.09
C ALA A 199 10.53 -28.46 25.81
N VAL A 200 11.76 -28.46 26.32
CA VAL A 200 12.24 -29.51 27.22
C VAL A 200 11.38 -29.44 28.48
N LYS A 201 10.56 -30.47 28.70
CA LYS A 201 9.88 -30.64 29.99
C LYS A 201 10.98 -30.82 31.04
N ALA A 202 11.10 -29.83 31.93
CA ALA A 202 11.87 -29.93 33.15
C ALA A 202 11.26 -31.00 34.07
#